data_AF-A0A7X9S6L3-F1
#
_entry.id   AF-A0A7X9S6L3-F1
#
_cell.length_a   1.000
_cell.length_b   1.000
_cell.length_c   1.000
_cell.angle_alpha   90.00
_cell.angle_beta   90.00
_cell.angle_gamma   90.00
#
_symmetry.space_group_name_H-M   'P 1'
#
loop_
_entity.id
_entity.type
_entity.pdbx_description
1 polymer ?
#
loop_
_entity_poly.entity_id
_entity_poly.type
_entity_poly.pdbx_seq_one_letter_code
_entity_poly.pdbx_strand_id
1 'polypeptide(L)'
;MTEILNRECSYEKDIRIILNRIYKKLEISDEIISDIRFMIIEGKSLDEIGQFLKERVKRLSDFGFKSILMSVENMRNNHIIWGYKGYYLEEIDEELIMI
;
A
#
# COMPACT_ATOMS: atom_id res chain seq x y z
N MET A 1 -0.05 -10.54 19.35
CA MET A 1 0.18 -11.01 17.96
C MET A 1 -0.95 -10.63 17.00
N THR A 2 -2.22 -10.70 17.41
CA THR A 2 -3.39 -10.39 16.56
C THR A 2 -3.70 -8.89 16.36
N GLU A 3 -3.22 -8.00 17.22
CA GLU A 3 -3.49 -6.54 17.09
C GLU A 3 -2.57 -5.82 16.10
N ILE A 4 -1.38 -6.36 15.83
CA ILE A 4 -0.37 -5.73 14.96
C ILE A 4 -0.70 -5.94 13.49
N LEU A 5 -1.26 -7.10 13.14
CA LEU A 5 -1.76 -7.41 11.79
C LEU A 5 -3.03 -6.64 11.41
N ASN A 6 -3.72 -6.03 12.38
CA ASN A 6 -4.98 -5.31 12.18
C ASN A 6 -4.85 -3.79 12.15
N ARG A 7 -3.62 -3.23 12.17
CA ARG A 7 -3.43 -1.80 11.99
C ARG A 7 -3.45 -1.44 10.51
N GLU A 8 -4.63 -1.05 10.04
CA GLU A 8 -4.80 -0.33 8.78
C GLU A 8 -3.80 0.86 8.74
N CYS A 9 -2.99 0.93 7.69
CA CYS A 9 -2.10 2.07 7.51
C CYS A 9 -2.94 3.33 7.26
N SER A 10 -2.49 4.50 7.73
CA SER A 10 -3.12 5.78 7.35
C SER A 10 -3.21 5.93 5.83
N TYR A 11 -2.23 5.42 5.09
CA TYR A 11 -2.22 5.47 3.63
C TYR A 11 -3.27 4.56 2.98
N GLU A 12 -3.51 3.36 3.51
CA GLU A 12 -4.58 2.46 3.03
C GLU A 12 -5.95 3.10 3.26
N LYS A 13 -6.14 3.75 4.41
CA LYS A 13 -7.36 4.49 4.74
C LYS A 13 -7.61 5.64 3.76
N ASP A 14 -6.58 6.40 3.41
CA ASP A 14 -6.67 7.49 2.45
C ASP A 14 -7.08 6.98 1.07
N ILE A 15 -6.45 5.89 0.61
CA ILE A 15 -6.81 5.22 -0.65
C ILE A 15 -8.27 4.74 -0.58
N ARG A 16 -8.68 4.10 0.51
CA ARG A 16 -10.05 3.59 0.71
C ARG A 16 -11.08 4.70 0.64
N ILE A 17 -10.82 5.85 1.25
CA ILE A 17 -11.73 7.01 1.21
C ILE A 17 -11.94 7.49 -0.23
N ILE A 18 -10.87 7.55 -1.03
CA ILE A 18 -10.95 7.99 -2.42
C ILE A 18 -11.70 6.96 -3.27
N LEU A 19 -11.39 5.67 -3.14
CA LEU A 19 -12.04 4.59 -3.88
C LEU A 19 -13.53 4.45 -3.53
N ASN A 20 -13.89 4.60 -2.25
CA ASN A 20 -15.29 4.55 -1.80
C ASN A 20 -16.14 5.67 -2.40
N ARG A 21 -15.57 6.85 -2.66
CA ARG A 21 -16.29 7.93 -3.34
C ARG A 21 -16.66 7.57 -4.78
N ILE A 22 -15.90 6.67 -5.40
CA ILE A 22 -16.09 6.25 -6.80
C ILE A 22 -17.03 5.04 -6.87
N TYR A 23 -16.71 3.99 -6.13
CA TYR A 23 -17.42 2.72 -6.22
C TYR A 23 -18.66 2.64 -5.33
N LYS A 24 -18.71 3.42 -4.24
CA LYS A 24 -19.74 3.33 -3.18
C LYS A 24 -19.92 1.90 -2.65
N LYS A 25 -18.89 1.07 -2.79
CA LYS A 25 -18.82 -0.34 -2.40
C LYS A 25 -17.47 -0.56 -1.74
N LEU A 26 -17.50 -0.94 -0.46
CA LEU A 26 -16.31 -1.16 0.35
C LEU A 26 -15.48 -2.33 -0.18
N GLU A 27 -16.14 -3.45 -0.52
CA GLU A 27 -15.49 -4.66 -1.02
C GLU A 27 -14.55 -4.39 -2.22
N ILE A 28 -14.99 -3.58 -3.19
CA ILE A 28 -14.18 -3.23 -4.37
C ILE A 28 -12.99 -2.36 -3.96
N SER A 29 -13.18 -1.46 -3.00
CA SER A 29 -12.10 -0.60 -2.52
C SER A 29 -11.03 -1.42 -1.79
N ASP A 30 -11.44 -2.40 -0.99
CA ASP A 30 -10.54 -3.28 -0.25
C ASP A 30 -9.80 -4.25 -1.18
N GLU A 31 -10.47 -4.77 -2.22
CA GLU A 31 -9.83 -5.58 -3.27
C GLU A 31 -8.69 -4.81 -3.96
N ILE A 32 -8.96 -3.57 -4.39
CA ILE A 32 -7.95 -2.73 -5.04
C ILE A 32 -6.78 -2.41 -4.10
N ILE A 33 -7.05 -2.17 -2.81
CA ILE A 33 -5.99 -1.94 -1.82
C ILE A 33 -5.13 -3.20 -1.64
N SER A 34 -5.74 -4.38 -1.61
CA SER A 34 -5.03 -5.65 -1.55
C SER A 34 -4.12 -5.85 -2.76
N ASP A 35 -4.61 -5.56 -3.97
CA ASP A 35 -3.81 -5.63 -5.20
C ASP A 35 -2.62 -4.67 -5.15
N ILE A 36 -2.84 -3.41 -4.72
CA ILE A 36 -1.77 -2.41 -4.54
C ILE A 36 -0.70 -2.93 -3.58
N ARG A 37 -1.09 -3.50 -2.44
CA ARG A 37 -0.14 -4.07 -1.46
C ARG A 37 0.69 -5.17 -2.08
N PHE A 38 0.03 -6.09 -2.80
CA PHE A 38 0.72 -7.19 -3.46
C PHE A 38 1.74 -6.68 -4.49
N MET A 39 1.35 -5.70 -5.31
CA MET A 39 2.27 -5.06 -6.27
C MET A 39 3.46 -4.39 -5.59
N ILE A 40 3.25 -3.73 -4.45
CA ILE A 40 4.35 -3.14 -3.65
C ILE A 40 5.31 -4.24 -3.17
N ILE A 41 4.78 -5.35 -2.64
CA ILE A 41 5.57 -6.50 -2.16
C ILE A 41 6.37 -7.14 -3.29
N GLU A 42 5.79 -7.27 -4.49
CA GLU A 42 6.46 -7.77 -5.69
C GLU A 42 7.51 -6.81 -6.26
N GLY A 43 7.68 -5.62 -5.67
CA GLY A 43 8.66 -4.64 -6.12
C GLY A 43 8.23 -3.90 -7.40
N LYS A 44 6.93 -3.84 -7.70
CA LYS A 44 6.42 -3.07 -8.84
C LYS A 44 6.74 -1.59 -8.71
N SER A 45 7.04 -0.99 -9.85
CA SER A 45 7.28 0.45 -9.95
C SER A 45 6.00 1.26 -9.72
N LEU A 46 6.15 2.53 -9.35
CA LEU A 46 5.01 3.44 -9.18
C LEU A 46 4.24 3.64 -10.50
N ASP A 47 4.94 3.57 -11.64
CA ASP A 47 4.35 3.65 -12.98
C ASP A 47 3.49 2.42 -13.29
N GLU A 48 3.97 1.20 -12.97
CA GLU A 48 3.18 -0.03 -13.13
C GLU A 48 1.91 -0.01 -12.28
N ILE A 49 2.02 0.42 -11.01
CA ILE A 49 0.86 0.56 -10.11
C ILE A 49 -0.09 1.65 -10.62
N GLY A 50 0.46 2.75 -11.14
CA GLY A 50 -0.33 3.83 -11.75
C GLY A 50 -1.09 3.37 -12.99
N GLN A 51 -0.49 2.53 -13.84
CA GLN A 51 -1.16 1.96 -15.00
C GLN A 51 -2.29 1.01 -14.58
N PHE A 52 -2.03 0.13 -13.60
CA PHE A 52 -3.07 -0.72 -12.99
C PHE A 52 -4.25 0.12 -12.49
N LEU A 53 -3.98 1.20 -11.75
CA LEU A 53 -5.01 2.10 -11.23
C LEU A 53 -5.82 2.78 -12.33
N LYS A 54 -5.20 3.20 -13.44
CA LYS A 54 -5.90 3.79 -14.58
C LYS A 54 -6.83 2.77 -15.26
N GLU A 55 -6.36 1.53 -15.40
CA GLU A 55 -7.13 0.46 -16.05
C GLU A 55 -8.29 -0.02 -15.17
N ARG A 56 -8.03 -0.18 -13.87
CA ARG A 56 -8.99 -0.66 -12.88
C ARG A 56 -9.98 0.43 -12.47
N VAL A 57 -9.54 1.68 -12.32
CA VAL A 57 -10.33 2.83 -11.81
C VAL A 57 -10.59 3.88 -12.91
N LYS A 58 -11.41 3.50 -13.90
CA LYS A 58 -11.69 4.32 -15.10
C LYS A 58 -12.31 5.71 -14.86
N ARG A 59 -12.87 5.98 -13.67
CA ARG A 59 -13.55 7.25 -13.33
C ARG A 59 -12.81 8.08 -12.28
N LEU A 60 -11.56 7.75 -12.01
CA LEU A 60 -10.74 8.46 -11.05
C LEU A 60 -10.36 9.83 -11.62
N SER A 61 -10.64 10.91 -10.87
CA SER A 61 -10.18 12.25 -11.25
C SER A 61 -8.65 12.32 -11.16
N ASP A 62 -8.02 13.19 -11.94
CA ASP A 62 -6.56 13.38 -11.90
C ASP A 62 -6.04 13.71 -10.50
N PHE A 63 -6.80 14.50 -9.74
CA PHE A 63 -6.49 14.79 -8.35
C PHE A 63 -6.54 13.53 -7.49
N GLY A 64 -7.63 12.75 -7.57
CA GLY A 64 -7.77 11.50 -6.83
C GLY A 64 -6.69 10.48 -7.21
N PHE A 65 -6.32 10.42 -8.49
CA PHE A 65 -5.25 9.57 -8.99
C PHE A 65 -3.90 9.94 -8.40
N LYS A 66 -3.53 11.23 -8.44
CA LYS A 66 -2.30 11.73 -7.81
C LYS A 66 -2.28 11.50 -6.31
N SER A 67 -3.40 11.70 -5.62
CA SER A 67 -3.51 11.43 -4.19
C SER A 67 -3.29 9.94 -3.86
N ILE A 68 -3.90 9.03 -4.62
CA ILE A 68 -3.67 7.59 -4.45
C ILE A 68 -2.19 7.25 -4.72
N LEU A 69 -1.62 7.73 -5.81
CA LEU A 69 -0.21 7.47 -6.12
C LEU A 69 0.75 7.96 -5.04
N MET A 70 0.50 9.13 -4.47
CA MET A 70 1.30 9.65 -3.36
C MET A 70 1.17 8.76 -2.11
N SER A 71 -0.05 8.27 -1.80
CA SER A 71 -0.24 7.29 -0.73
C SER A 71 0.48 5.98 -1.01
N VAL A 72 0.48 5.49 -2.25
CA VAL A 72 1.22 4.30 -2.67
C VAL A 72 2.73 4.48 -2.53
N GLU A 73 3.26 5.63 -2.96
CA GLU A 73 4.68 5.94 -2.81
C GLU A 73 5.09 6.01 -1.33
N ASN A 74 4.28 6.67 -0.51
CA ASN A 74 4.47 6.69 0.93
C ASN A 74 4.38 5.29 1.55
N MET A 75 3.42 4.47 1.10
CA MET A 75 3.35 3.06 1.49
C MET A 75 4.64 2.37 1.16
N ARG A 76 5.15 2.48 -0.08
CA ARG A 76 6.39 1.81 -0.53
C ARG A 76 7.63 2.26 0.25
N ASN A 77 7.79 3.55 0.48
CA ASN A 77 8.92 4.10 1.24
C ASN A 77 8.89 3.67 2.72
N ASN A 78 7.70 3.53 3.29
CA ASN A 78 7.52 2.97 4.62
C ASN A 78 7.37 1.44 4.58
N HIS A 79 7.26 0.81 3.41
CA HIS A 79 7.02 -0.63 3.29
C HIS A 79 8.29 -1.41 3.61
N ILE A 80 9.47 -0.82 3.49
CA ILE A 80 10.70 -1.40 4.06
C ILE A 80 10.51 -1.58 5.57
N ILE A 81 9.84 -0.64 6.25
CA ILE A 81 9.45 -0.80 7.67
C ILE A 81 8.35 -1.87 7.85
N TRP A 82 7.61 -2.26 6.80
CA TRP A 82 6.55 -3.30 6.86
C TRP A 82 7.06 -4.70 6.53
N GLY A 83 7.95 -4.84 5.55
CA GLY A 83 8.67 -6.09 5.26
C GLY A 83 9.62 -6.48 6.39
N TYR A 84 10.17 -5.48 7.09
CA TYR A 84 10.91 -5.71 8.33
C TYR A 84 10.04 -5.84 9.57
N LYS A 85 8.77 -5.37 9.63
CA LYS A 85 7.91 -5.53 10.83
C LYS A 85 7.32 -6.94 11.02
N GLY A 86 8.10 -7.96 10.64
CA GLY A 86 8.09 -9.28 11.26
C GLY A 86 9.26 -9.53 12.22
N TYR A 87 10.27 -8.66 12.23
CA TYR A 87 11.46 -8.68 13.10
C TYR A 87 11.77 -7.25 13.57
N TYR A 88 12.07 -7.09 14.86
CA TYR A 88 12.46 -5.78 15.38
C TYR A 88 13.81 -5.36 14.75
N LEU A 89 14.02 -4.06 14.56
CA LEU A 89 15.28 -3.50 14.05
C LEU A 89 16.52 -3.96 14.85
N GLU A 90 16.30 -4.38 16.11
CA GLU A 90 17.30 -4.93 17.02
C GLU A 90 17.76 -6.35 16.61
N GLU A 91 16.94 -7.12 15.88
CA GLU A 91 17.26 -8.47 15.38
C GLU A 91 18.06 -8.43 14.05
N ILE A 92 18.01 -7.32 13.32
CA ILE A 92 18.78 -7.12 12.08
C ILE A 92 20.27 -6.86 12.39
N ASP A 93 20.57 -6.25 13.53
CA ASP A 93 21.95 -5.96 13.95
C ASP A 93 22.69 -7.25 14.36
N GLU A 94 21.98 -8.24 14.92
CA GLU A 94 22.58 -9.55 15.26
C GLU A 94 22.87 -10.43 14.04
N GLU A 95 22.06 -10.37 12.97
CA GLU A 95 22.33 -11.15 11.73
C GLU A 95 23.44 -10.55 10.86
N LEU A 96 23.59 -9.22 10.84
CA LEU A 96 24.65 -8.55 10.07
C LEU A 96 26.04 -8.66 10.71
N ILE A 97 26.12 -8.98 12.00
CA ILE A 97 27.38 -9.17 12.75
C ILE A 97 27.93 -10.61 12.61
N MET A 98 27.16 -11.55 12.04
CA MET A 98 27.60 -12.95 11.83
C MET A 98 28.12 -13.28 10.41
N ILE A 99 28.47 -12.27 9.60
CA ILE A 99 29.22 -12.44 8.33
C ILE A 99 30.62 -11.84 8.51
#